data_AF-A0A0C6FMC7-F1
#
_entry.id   AF-A0A0C6FMC7-F1
#
_cell.length_a   1.000
_cell.length_b   1.000
_cell.length_c   1.000
_cell.angle_alpha   90.00
_cell.angle_beta   90.00
_cell.angle_gamma   90.00
#
_symmetry.space_group_name_H-M   'P 1'
#
loop_
_entity.id
_entity.type
_entity.pdbx_description
1 polymer ?
#
loop_
_entity_poly.entity_id
_entity_poly.type
_entity_poly.pdbx_seq_one_letter_code
_entity_poly.pdbx_strand_id
1 'polypeptide(L)'
;MQAGMAEPGESHSAEAPSLAHLKSATIREPGLDDRGSVFFAAIEMTRMPMILTDPRQPDNPIAFANRAFQDLTGYTQAELIGRNCRFLQGPETSRETVAELRQAVAERRAIATEILNYKRDGSPFWNGIFIGPVFDEAGEIVYFFASQLDVTRRRVSEQAYRQAQKMEAIGQLTAGLAHDFNNLLQVVTGNLELARGSVTSERAQRQLANAAGAAERGAKLTKQLLSFARKARLEPRPLNLNALVLAFAEVAESTLGRNVSVRLDLTPRLPAVTLDRTNLEMALLNVLINARDAMPAGGTVTISTAPVHLNGNGKARALPPGDYVALRVRDEGEGMPPGVAERATEPFFSTKGPGKGTGLGLAMAHGFVQQSRGRLEIETRPRSAEAEGGTTITMLFPAGHDASTEEEPAEPKAVLRRGDETVLVVEDSDDVRALAREYLESLGYGVLTARDGEEALEILGREARIDLLFSDIVMPGSVNGLVLAERAGRLRPDLPVLLTTGYNEDLVAQGPATPTMDVLGKPYRKAELADRIRSALDRGAKRMPAPGEPHHG
;
A
#
# COMPACT_ATOMS: atom_id res chain seq x y z
N MET A 1 25.83 -41.53 10.00
CA MET A 1 25.42 -40.49 10.96
C MET A 1 24.32 -39.68 10.30
N GLN A 2 23.08 -39.91 10.72
CA GLN A 2 21.88 -39.21 10.27
C GLN A 2 21.72 -37.90 11.04
N ALA A 3 21.48 -36.81 10.32
CA ALA A 3 20.82 -35.59 10.77
C ALA A 3 20.02 -35.12 9.55
N GLY A 4 18.71 -34.89 9.57
CA GLY A 4 17.75 -34.65 10.62
C GLY A 4 16.76 -33.66 9.99
N MET A 5 15.77 -34.19 9.26
CA MET A 5 14.70 -33.39 8.66
C MET A 5 13.86 -32.75 9.76
N ALA A 6 13.73 -31.43 9.74
CA ALA A 6 12.84 -30.69 10.62
C ALA A 6 11.42 -30.69 10.02
N GLU A 7 10.46 -31.25 10.76
CA GLU A 7 9.04 -31.20 10.46
C GLU A 7 8.46 -29.79 10.71
N PRO A 8 7.40 -29.38 9.99
CA PRO A 8 6.78 -28.07 10.15
C PRO A 8 5.96 -27.99 11.44
N GLY A 9 6.11 -26.85 12.12
CA GLY A 9 5.66 -26.60 13.49
C GLY A 9 4.19 -26.85 13.77
N GLU A 10 3.98 -27.48 14.92
CA GLU A 10 2.71 -27.67 15.60
C GLU A 10 1.96 -26.33 15.73
N SER A 11 0.75 -26.31 15.20
CA SER A 11 -0.24 -25.32 15.58
C SER A 11 -0.50 -25.46 17.08
N HIS A 12 -0.20 -24.41 17.85
CA HIS A 12 -0.69 -24.28 19.21
C HIS A 12 -2.22 -24.13 19.18
N SER A 13 -2.92 -25.27 19.06
CA SER A 13 -4.29 -25.39 19.54
C SER A 13 -4.22 -25.22 21.06
N ALA A 14 -4.87 -24.18 21.56
CA ALA A 14 -5.20 -24.12 22.98
C ALA A 14 -5.97 -25.40 23.29
N GLU A 15 -5.39 -26.27 24.12
CA GLU A 15 -6.02 -27.50 24.58
C GLU A 15 -7.44 -27.17 25.06
N ALA A 16 -8.43 -27.75 24.40
CA ALA A 16 -9.79 -27.73 24.91
C ALA A 16 -9.77 -28.32 26.33
N PRO A 17 -10.34 -27.65 27.35
CA PRO A 17 -10.34 -28.16 28.70
C PRO A 17 -10.90 -29.57 28.70
N SER A 18 -10.15 -30.51 29.31
CA SER A 18 -10.50 -31.93 29.30
C SER A 18 -11.96 -32.13 29.75
N LEU A 19 -12.69 -32.99 29.03
CA LEU A 19 -14.07 -33.41 29.33
C LEU A 19 -14.27 -33.90 30.78
N ALA A 20 -13.19 -34.17 31.52
CA ALA A 20 -13.21 -34.58 32.92
C ALA A 20 -13.56 -33.45 33.90
N HIS A 21 -13.16 -32.20 33.63
CA HIS A 21 -13.46 -31.05 34.51
C HIS A 21 -14.94 -30.60 34.46
N LEU A 22 -15.66 -30.96 33.40
CA LEU A 22 -17.05 -30.54 33.15
C LEU A 22 -18.09 -31.41 33.87
N LYS A 23 -17.74 -32.64 34.28
CA LYS A 23 -18.66 -33.56 34.99
C LYS A 23 -18.86 -33.23 36.47
N SER A 24 -18.14 -32.24 37.03
CA SER A 24 -18.10 -32.00 38.49
C SER A 24 -18.97 -30.84 38.99
N ALA A 25 -19.73 -30.15 38.14
CA ALA A 25 -20.63 -29.08 38.58
C ALA A 25 -21.99 -29.66 39.02
N THR A 26 -21.97 -30.49 40.07
CA THR A 26 -23.16 -31.04 40.71
C THR A 26 -23.55 -30.14 41.89
N ILE A 27 -24.75 -29.56 41.86
CA ILE A 27 -25.21 -28.66 42.92
C ILE A 27 -26.09 -29.44 43.91
N ARG A 28 -25.84 -29.26 45.22
CA ARG A 28 -26.61 -29.90 46.32
C ARG A 28 -27.94 -29.21 46.64
N GLU A 29 -27.98 -27.89 46.51
CA GLU A 29 -29.16 -27.07 46.76
C GLU A 29 -29.49 -26.22 45.52
N PRO A 30 -30.55 -26.53 44.77
CA PRO A 30 -30.83 -25.91 43.46
C PRO A 30 -31.43 -24.49 43.54
N GLY A 31 -31.53 -23.90 44.74
CA GLY A 31 -32.16 -22.59 44.95
C GLY A 31 -31.22 -21.42 44.72
N LEU A 32 -31.68 -20.38 44.01
CA LEU A 32 -31.00 -19.08 43.88
C LEU A 32 -31.33 -18.12 45.04
N ASP A 33 -31.95 -18.63 46.10
CA ASP A 33 -32.56 -17.84 47.17
C ASP A 33 -31.53 -17.36 48.22
N ASP A 34 -30.38 -18.04 48.35
CA ASP A 34 -29.27 -17.60 49.19
C ASP A 34 -28.29 -16.67 48.42
N ARG A 35 -28.80 -15.50 48.04
CA ARG A 35 -28.00 -14.43 47.41
C ARG A 35 -26.94 -13.81 48.34
N GLY A 36 -26.89 -14.22 49.61
CA GLY A 36 -25.93 -13.74 50.62
C GLY A 36 -24.64 -14.56 50.73
N SER A 37 -24.53 -15.67 49.98
CA SER A 37 -23.35 -16.54 50.04
C SER A 37 -22.10 -15.92 49.39
N VAL A 38 -20.93 -16.26 49.92
CA VAL A 38 -19.61 -15.82 49.39
C VAL A 38 -19.45 -16.17 47.90
N PHE A 39 -20.05 -17.28 47.47
CA PHE A 39 -20.03 -17.74 46.08
C PHE A 39 -20.81 -16.80 45.14
N PHE A 40 -21.98 -16.34 45.55
CA PHE A 40 -22.79 -15.40 44.77
C PHE A 40 -22.11 -14.03 44.65
N ALA A 41 -21.55 -13.53 45.76
CA ALA A 41 -20.75 -12.31 45.77
C ALA A 41 -19.53 -12.42 44.83
N ALA A 42 -18.85 -13.57 44.82
CA ALA A 42 -17.72 -13.81 43.93
C ALA A 42 -18.14 -13.77 42.44
N ILE A 43 -19.28 -14.38 42.08
CA ILE A 43 -19.81 -14.37 40.70
C ILE A 43 -20.21 -12.96 40.24
N GLU A 44 -20.84 -12.18 41.12
CA GLU A 44 -21.21 -10.78 40.83
C GLU A 44 -20.00 -9.87 40.64
N MET A 45 -18.90 -10.13 41.36
CA MET A 45 -17.67 -9.35 41.24
C MET A 45 -16.80 -9.75 40.03
N THR A 46 -17.10 -10.87 39.37
CA THR A 46 -16.34 -11.26 38.17
C THR A 46 -16.55 -10.26 37.05
N ARG A 47 -15.48 -10.00 36.29
CA ARG A 47 -15.55 -9.20 35.05
C ARG A 47 -15.97 -10.02 33.84
N MET A 48 -16.19 -11.32 34.00
CA MET A 48 -16.62 -12.19 32.91
C MET A 48 -18.16 -12.15 32.85
N PRO A 49 -18.76 -11.76 31.72
CA PRO A 49 -20.20 -11.87 31.50
C PRO A 49 -20.68 -13.31 31.69
N MET A 50 -21.64 -13.50 32.59
CA MET A 50 -22.19 -14.81 32.91
C MET A 50 -23.70 -14.76 33.08
N ILE A 51 -24.34 -15.84 32.66
CA ILE A 51 -25.77 -16.09 32.87
C ILE A 51 -26.03 -17.53 33.28
N LEU A 52 -27.17 -17.74 33.94
CA LEU A 52 -27.79 -19.05 34.11
C LEU A 52 -29.17 -19.03 33.47
N THR A 53 -29.53 -20.07 32.73
CA THR A 53 -30.88 -20.26 32.20
C THR A 53 -31.52 -21.51 32.80
N ASP A 54 -32.83 -21.47 33.03
CA ASP A 54 -33.57 -22.58 33.65
C ASP A 54 -34.33 -23.40 32.60
N PRO A 55 -33.82 -24.58 32.19
CA PRO A 55 -34.47 -25.40 31.16
C PRO A 55 -35.77 -26.06 31.64
N ARG A 56 -36.08 -26.00 32.94
CA ARG A 56 -37.33 -26.55 33.50
C ARG A 56 -38.51 -25.60 33.30
N GLN A 57 -38.23 -24.33 32.98
CA GLN A 57 -39.25 -23.34 32.62
C GLN A 57 -39.45 -23.28 31.10
N PRO A 58 -40.66 -22.93 30.62
CA PRO A 58 -40.93 -22.79 29.20
C PRO A 58 -39.94 -21.83 28.53
N ASP A 59 -39.40 -22.24 27.38
CA ASP A 59 -38.46 -21.45 26.58
C ASP A 59 -37.06 -21.22 27.18
N ASN A 60 -36.67 -21.95 28.24
CA ASN A 60 -35.34 -21.88 28.86
C ASN A 60 -34.90 -20.42 29.16
N PRO A 61 -35.64 -19.69 30.01
CA PRO A 61 -35.39 -18.28 30.28
C PRO A 61 -34.15 -18.06 31.14
N ILE A 62 -33.55 -16.88 31.03
CA ILE A 62 -32.48 -16.42 31.92
C ILE A 62 -33.04 -16.31 33.34
N ALA A 63 -32.47 -17.07 34.26
CA ALA A 63 -32.77 -17.04 35.70
C ALA A 63 -31.81 -16.13 36.47
N PHE A 64 -30.57 -15.96 35.96
CA PHE A 64 -29.56 -15.09 36.55
C PHE A 64 -28.67 -14.47 35.47
N ALA A 65 -28.26 -13.23 35.68
CA ALA A 65 -27.27 -12.52 34.86
C ALA A 65 -26.43 -11.61 35.76
N ASN A 66 -25.11 -11.73 35.70
CA ASN A 66 -24.23 -10.89 36.51
C ASN A 66 -24.08 -9.48 35.93
N ARG A 67 -23.44 -8.58 36.69
CA ARG A 67 -23.25 -7.19 36.28
C ARG A 67 -22.41 -7.06 35.01
N ALA A 68 -21.39 -7.91 34.83
CA ALA A 68 -20.57 -7.89 33.62
C ALA A 68 -21.39 -8.19 32.34
N PHE A 69 -22.40 -9.06 32.41
CA PHE A 69 -23.29 -9.32 31.28
C PHE A 69 -24.22 -8.14 30.98
N GLN A 70 -24.70 -7.45 32.02
CA GLN A 70 -25.47 -6.21 31.87
C GLN A 70 -24.61 -5.12 31.20
N ASP A 71 -23.37 -4.95 31.65
CA ASP A 71 -22.43 -3.98 31.10
C ASP A 71 -22.04 -4.31 29.65
N LEU A 72 -21.86 -5.60 29.30
CA LEU A 72 -21.55 -6.04 27.94
C LEU A 72 -22.70 -5.75 26.96
N THR A 73 -23.93 -6.10 27.35
CA THR A 73 -25.09 -6.08 26.45
C THR A 73 -25.86 -4.76 26.49
N GLY A 74 -25.69 -3.97 27.55
CA GLY A 74 -26.41 -2.73 27.82
C GLY A 74 -27.84 -2.92 28.34
N TYR A 75 -28.28 -4.16 28.57
CA TYR A 75 -29.60 -4.46 29.13
C TYR A 75 -29.56 -4.50 30.66
N THR A 76 -30.60 -3.96 31.27
CA THR A 76 -30.79 -4.00 32.73
C THR A 76 -31.25 -5.39 33.17
N GLN A 77 -31.01 -5.75 34.43
CA GLN A 77 -31.46 -7.03 34.98
C GLN A 77 -32.95 -7.31 34.76
N ALA A 78 -33.82 -6.30 34.91
CA ALA A 78 -35.26 -6.44 34.69
C ALA A 78 -35.63 -6.75 33.23
N GLU A 79 -34.83 -6.29 32.26
CA GLU A 79 -35.02 -6.59 30.84
C GLU A 79 -34.45 -7.96 30.44
N LEU A 80 -33.66 -8.61 31.31
CA LEU A 80 -32.95 -9.87 31.03
C LEU A 80 -33.66 -11.08 31.63
N ILE A 81 -34.03 -11.02 32.91
CA ILE A 81 -34.61 -12.15 33.64
C ILE A 81 -35.96 -12.55 33.01
N GLY A 82 -36.17 -13.86 32.82
CA GLY A 82 -37.41 -14.39 32.24
C GLY A 82 -37.43 -14.47 30.71
N ARG A 83 -36.39 -14.02 30.01
CA ARG A 83 -36.29 -14.09 28.55
C ARG A 83 -35.29 -15.13 28.09
N ASN A 84 -35.53 -15.72 26.92
CA ASN A 84 -34.52 -16.54 26.26
C ASN A 84 -33.42 -15.67 25.62
N CYS A 85 -32.16 -16.08 25.77
CA CYS A 85 -30.97 -15.36 25.28
C CYS A 85 -30.96 -15.03 23.78
N ARG A 86 -31.80 -15.68 22.97
CA ARG A 86 -31.89 -15.41 21.53
C ARG A 86 -32.30 -13.99 21.17
N PHE A 87 -32.78 -13.18 22.13
CA PHE A 87 -33.09 -11.76 21.88
C PHE A 87 -31.87 -10.93 21.46
N LEU A 88 -30.64 -11.42 21.74
CA LEU A 88 -29.39 -10.79 21.28
C LEU A 88 -29.09 -11.06 19.80
N GLN A 89 -29.85 -11.92 19.13
CA GLN A 89 -29.68 -12.23 17.70
C GLN A 89 -30.33 -11.12 16.85
N GLY A 90 -29.81 -10.92 15.64
CA GLY A 90 -30.34 -9.92 14.72
C GLY A 90 -30.17 -10.32 13.25
N PRO A 91 -30.29 -9.36 12.31
CA PRO A 91 -30.44 -9.65 10.88
C PRO A 91 -29.30 -10.46 10.26
N GLU A 92 -28.06 -10.22 10.71
CA GLU A 92 -26.85 -10.86 10.16
C GLU A 92 -26.36 -12.04 11.02
N THR A 93 -27.12 -12.42 12.06
CA THR A 93 -26.75 -13.57 12.87
C THR A 93 -26.84 -14.86 12.04
N SER A 94 -25.74 -15.62 11.98
CA SER A 94 -25.67 -16.87 11.21
C SER A 94 -26.70 -17.90 11.67
N ARG A 95 -27.57 -18.32 10.74
CA ARG A 95 -28.59 -19.35 11.01
C ARG A 95 -27.98 -20.72 11.31
N GLU A 96 -26.84 -21.01 10.72
CA GLU A 96 -26.10 -22.26 10.94
C GLU A 96 -25.60 -22.35 12.38
N THR A 97 -24.94 -21.29 12.87
CA THR A 97 -24.45 -21.21 14.25
C THR A 97 -25.60 -21.26 15.27
N VAL A 98 -26.75 -20.66 14.96
CA VAL A 98 -27.96 -20.75 15.80
C VAL A 98 -28.49 -22.19 15.85
N ALA A 99 -28.48 -22.91 14.72
CA ALA A 99 -28.90 -24.31 14.68
C ALA A 99 -27.96 -25.20 15.49
N GLU A 100 -26.65 -24.98 15.39
CA GLU A 100 -25.62 -25.70 16.16
C GLU A 100 -25.80 -25.50 17.67
N LEU A 101 -26.01 -24.25 18.11
CA LEU A 101 -26.30 -23.93 19.51
C LEU A 101 -27.57 -24.62 20.01
N ARG A 102 -28.64 -24.59 19.20
CA ARG A 102 -29.92 -25.24 19.53
C ARG A 102 -29.75 -26.74 19.69
N GLN A 103 -29.01 -27.37 18.78
CA GLN A 103 -28.73 -28.80 18.83
C GLN A 103 -27.92 -29.16 20.08
N ALA A 104 -26.88 -28.39 20.41
CA ALA A 104 -26.08 -28.61 21.62
C ALA A 104 -26.92 -28.56 22.91
N VAL A 105 -27.81 -27.58 23.01
CA VAL A 105 -28.72 -27.44 24.15
C VAL A 105 -29.71 -28.60 24.22
N ALA A 106 -30.27 -29.04 23.08
CA ALA A 106 -31.19 -30.18 23.02
C ALA A 106 -30.50 -31.50 23.42
N GLU A 107 -29.25 -31.69 23.00
CA GLU A 107 -28.42 -32.85 23.33
C GLU A 107 -27.82 -32.80 24.74
N ARG A 108 -28.06 -31.71 25.50
CA ARG A 108 -27.51 -31.48 26.84
C ARG A 108 -25.97 -31.59 26.85
N ARG A 109 -25.31 -31.03 25.84
CA ARG A 109 -23.84 -31.01 25.73
C ARG A 109 -23.28 -29.59 25.83
N ALA A 110 -22.04 -29.50 26.28
CA ALA A 110 -21.31 -28.24 26.24
C ALA A 110 -20.99 -27.83 24.79
N ILE A 111 -20.93 -26.52 24.55
CA ILE A 111 -20.55 -25.94 23.26
C ILE A 111 -19.80 -24.62 23.48
N ALA A 112 -18.76 -24.40 22.67
CA ALA A 112 -18.06 -23.13 22.54
C ALA A 112 -18.11 -22.70 21.08
N THR A 113 -18.57 -21.48 20.80
CA THR A 113 -18.64 -20.95 19.43
C THR A 113 -18.63 -19.42 19.44
N GLU A 114 -18.52 -18.80 18.28
CA GLU A 114 -18.58 -17.34 18.11
C GLU A 114 -19.80 -17.00 17.27
N ILE A 115 -20.66 -16.11 17.79
CA ILE A 115 -21.90 -15.71 17.12
C ILE A 115 -22.02 -14.19 17.07
N LEU A 116 -22.52 -13.66 15.96
CA LEU A 116 -22.83 -12.23 15.85
C LEU A 116 -24.10 -11.91 16.65
N ASN A 117 -23.98 -11.02 17.62
CA ASN A 117 -25.07 -10.55 18.47
C ASN A 117 -25.15 -9.03 18.45
N TYR A 118 -26.22 -8.48 19.03
CA TYR A 118 -26.51 -7.05 19.05
C TYR A 118 -26.74 -6.59 20.49
N LYS A 119 -26.15 -5.46 20.84
CA LYS A 119 -26.36 -4.79 22.13
C LYS A 119 -27.69 -4.05 22.13
N ARG A 120 -28.11 -3.53 23.28
CA ARG A 120 -29.38 -2.78 23.44
C ARG A 120 -29.49 -1.57 22.52
N ASP A 121 -28.38 -0.92 22.21
CA ASP A 121 -28.31 0.23 21.30
C ASP A 121 -28.33 -0.15 19.80
N GLY A 122 -28.41 -1.45 19.49
CA GLY A 122 -28.37 -1.99 18.13
C GLY A 122 -26.97 -2.18 17.55
N SER A 123 -25.91 -1.87 18.31
CA SER A 123 -24.53 -2.09 17.84
C SER A 123 -24.22 -3.60 17.76
N PRO A 124 -23.64 -4.08 16.64
CA PRO A 124 -23.25 -5.47 16.51
C PRO A 124 -21.96 -5.75 17.29
N PHE A 125 -21.85 -6.95 17.85
CA PHE A 125 -20.62 -7.45 18.47
C PHE A 125 -20.48 -8.96 18.24
N TRP A 126 -19.24 -9.40 18.06
CA TRP A 126 -18.92 -10.82 18.00
C TRP A 126 -18.87 -11.36 19.42
N ASN A 127 -19.79 -12.26 19.73
CA ASN A 127 -19.94 -12.89 21.03
C ASN A 127 -19.30 -14.29 20.99
N GLY A 128 -18.13 -14.42 21.62
CA GLY A 128 -17.57 -15.72 21.97
C GLY A 128 -18.38 -16.31 23.12
N ILE A 129 -19.22 -17.30 22.84
CA ILE A 129 -20.12 -17.93 23.80
C ILE A 129 -19.63 -19.33 24.16
N PHE A 130 -19.63 -19.62 25.45
CA PHE A 130 -19.57 -20.97 25.98
C PHE A 130 -20.87 -21.28 26.71
N ILE A 131 -21.45 -22.45 26.48
CA ILE A 131 -22.65 -22.96 27.16
C ILE A 131 -22.33 -24.35 27.69
N GLY A 132 -22.68 -24.61 28.95
CA GLY A 132 -22.55 -25.93 29.58
C GLY A 132 -23.78 -26.27 30.43
N PRO A 133 -24.27 -27.53 30.39
CA PRO A 133 -25.33 -27.99 31.28
C PRO A 133 -24.82 -28.11 32.72
N VAL A 134 -25.70 -27.85 33.69
CA VAL A 134 -25.46 -28.02 35.12
C VAL A 134 -26.46 -29.03 35.65
N PHE A 135 -25.98 -30.05 36.35
CA PHE A 135 -26.78 -31.18 36.82
C PHE A 135 -26.91 -31.18 38.36
N ASP A 136 -27.96 -31.80 38.88
CA ASP A 136 -28.08 -32.14 40.30
C ASP A 136 -27.44 -33.52 40.62
N GLU A 137 -27.46 -33.92 41.89
CA GLU A 137 -26.93 -35.23 42.33
C GLU A 137 -27.68 -36.42 41.73
N ALA A 138 -28.92 -36.22 41.26
CA ALA A 138 -29.71 -37.24 40.57
C ALA A 138 -29.38 -37.34 39.07
N GLY A 139 -28.54 -36.44 38.54
CA GLY A 139 -28.18 -36.39 37.12
C GLY A 139 -29.19 -35.65 36.24
N GLU A 140 -30.18 -34.97 36.85
CA GLU A 140 -31.14 -34.14 36.12
C GLU A 140 -30.57 -32.74 35.87
N ILE A 141 -30.93 -32.17 34.72
CA ILE A 141 -30.45 -30.84 34.34
C ILE A 141 -31.23 -29.76 35.11
N VAL A 142 -30.50 -28.91 35.83
CA VAL A 142 -31.08 -27.86 36.67
C VAL A 142 -30.96 -26.50 35.98
N TYR A 143 -29.81 -26.24 35.36
CA TYR A 143 -29.52 -24.98 34.66
C TYR A 143 -28.64 -25.21 33.44
N PHE A 144 -28.59 -24.22 32.54
CA PHE A 144 -27.43 -24.03 31.67
C PHE A 144 -26.63 -22.83 32.14
N PHE A 145 -25.33 -23.05 32.32
CA PHE A 145 -24.36 -21.98 32.49
C PHE A 145 -23.90 -21.47 31.13
N ALA A 146 -23.82 -20.15 30.97
CA ALA A 146 -23.17 -19.58 29.81
C ALA A 146 -22.28 -18.38 30.18
N SER A 147 -21.11 -18.31 29.54
CA SER A 147 -20.20 -17.16 29.61
C SER A 147 -20.02 -16.55 28.23
N GLN A 148 -19.91 -15.22 28.19
CA GLN A 148 -19.82 -14.45 26.96
C GLN A 148 -18.58 -13.56 26.94
N LEU A 149 -17.99 -13.38 25.77
CA LEU A 149 -16.83 -12.52 25.57
C LEU A 149 -16.99 -11.71 24.28
N ASP A 150 -16.82 -10.39 24.37
CA ASP A 150 -16.76 -9.53 23.17
C ASP A 150 -15.40 -9.74 22.47
N VAL A 151 -15.40 -10.52 21.40
CA VAL A 151 -14.21 -10.83 20.60
C VAL A 151 -14.10 -9.96 19.35
N THR A 152 -14.92 -8.89 19.24
CA THR A 152 -14.98 -8.01 18.06
C THR A 152 -13.62 -7.41 17.74
N ARG A 153 -12.95 -6.81 18.75
CA ARG A 153 -11.64 -6.17 18.55
C ARG A 153 -10.58 -7.18 18.08
N ARG A 154 -10.58 -8.37 18.68
CA ARG A 154 -9.64 -9.45 18.33
C ARG A 154 -9.83 -9.87 16.87
N ARG A 155 -11.07 -10.15 16.44
CA ARG A 155 -11.37 -10.54 15.05
C ARG A 155 -10.97 -9.48 14.03
N VAL A 156 -11.34 -8.22 14.28
CA VAL A 156 -10.99 -7.12 13.37
C VAL A 156 -9.48 -7.01 13.21
N SER A 157 -8.72 -7.13 14.31
CA SER A 157 -7.25 -7.11 14.27
C SER A 157 -6.66 -8.33 13.55
N GLU A 158 -7.16 -9.54 13.80
CA GLU A 158 -6.69 -10.75 13.12
C GLU A 158 -6.98 -10.73 11.62
N GLN A 159 -8.16 -10.26 11.22
CA GLN A 159 -8.53 -10.14 9.81
C GLN A 159 -7.68 -9.06 9.11
N ALA A 160 -7.47 -7.91 9.75
CA ALA A 160 -6.58 -6.87 9.24
C ALA A 160 -5.13 -7.38 9.10
N TYR A 161 -4.66 -8.16 10.07
CA TYR A 161 -3.32 -8.77 10.04
C TYR A 161 -3.17 -9.77 8.88
N ARG A 162 -4.13 -10.68 8.71
CA ARG A 162 -4.14 -11.64 7.58
C ARG A 162 -4.19 -10.93 6.23
N GLN A 163 -4.99 -9.88 6.12
CA GLN A 163 -5.07 -9.08 4.90
C GLN A 163 -3.75 -8.33 4.63
N ALA A 164 -3.09 -7.82 5.68
CA ALA A 164 -1.78 -7.17 5.57
C ALA A 164 -0.69 -8.17 5.13
N GLN A 165 -0.65 -9.38 5.70
CA GLN A 165 0.29 -10.43 5.27
C GLN A 165 0.07 -10.84 3.82
N LYS A 166 -1.19 -11.00 3.38
CA LYS A 166 -1.51 -11.30 1.99
C LYS A 166 -1.03 -10.19 1.06
N MET A 167 -1.21 -8.93 1.47
CA MET A 167 -0.76 -7.77 0.72
C MET A 167 0.78 -7.70 0.66
N GLU A 168 1.48 -8.03 1.75
CA GLU A 168 2.94 -8.09 1.79
C GLU A 168 3.50 -9.17 0.85
N ALA A 169 2.90 -10.36 0.84
CA ALA A 169 3.30 -11.45 -0.06
C ALA A 169 3.07 -11.09 -1.55
N ILE A 170 1.93 -10.48 -1.87
CA ILE A 170 1.65 -9.96 -3.22
C ILE A 170 2.69 -8.88 -3.59
N GLY A 171 3.07 -8.04 -2.62
CA GLY A 171 4.05 -6.99 -2.79
C GLY A 171 5.45 -7.50 -3.15
N GLN A 172 5.94 -8.50 -2.41
CA GLN A 172 7.26 -9.09 -2.66
C GLN A 172 7.34 -9.79 -4.03
N LEU A 173 6.31 -10.57 -4.39
CA LEU A 173 6.24 -11.24 -5.69
C LEU A 173 6.17 -10.26 -6.85
N THR A 174 5.41 -9.18 -6.70
CA THR A 174 5.26 -8.15 -7.73
C THR A 174 6.56 -7.34 -7.89
N ALA A 175 7.32 -7.12 -6.81
CA ALA A 175 8.60 -6.41 -6.87
C ALA A 175 9.68 -7.19 -7.63
N GLY A 176 9.81 -8.50 -7.38
CA GLY A 176 10.73 -9.36 -8.14
C GLY A 176 10.34 -9.45 -9.62
N LEU A 177 9.06 -9.65 -9.91
CA LEU A 177 8.58 -9.75 -11.29
C LEU A 177 8.75 -8.42 -12.06
N ALA A 178 8.52 -7.28 -11.40
CA ALA A 178 8.68 -5.96 -12.01
C ALA A 178 10.14 -5.65 -12.35
N HIS A 179 11.09 -6.10 -11.53
CA HIS A 179 12.52 -5.99 -11.82
C HIS A 179 12.87 -6.69 -13.14
N ASP A 180 12.41 -7.94 -13.30
CA ASP A 180 12.66 -8.72 -14.52
C ASP A 180 12.00 -8.09 -15.75
N PHE A 181 10.77 -7.59 -15.61
CA PHE A 181 10.10 -6.85 -16.69
C PHE A 181 10.83 -5.57 -17.07
N ASN A 182 11.37 -4.82 -16.10
CA ASN A 182 12.12 -3.60 -16.37
C ASN A 182 13.42 -3.92 -17.12
N ASN A 183 14.12 -4.99 -16.78
CA ASN A 183 15.31 -5.43 -17.50
C ASN A 183 14.98 -5.78 -18.96
N LEU A 184 13.92 -6.54 -19.19
CA LEU A 184 13.46 -6.86 -20.55
C LEU A 184 13.07 -5.60 -21.33
N LEU A 185 12.32 -4.70 -20.71
CA LEU A 185 11.86 -3.46 -21.35
C LEU A 185 13.02 -2.50 -21.64
N GLN A 186 14.05 -2.48 -20.79
CA GLN A 186 15.26 -1.70 -21.02
C GLN A 186 16.00 -2.18 -22.26
N VAL A 187 16.24 -3.49 -22.38
CA VAL A 187 16.90 -4.11 -23.54
C VAL A 187 16.09 -3.87 -24.82
N VAL A 188 14.77 -4.07 -24.77
CA VAL A 188 13.88 -3.86 -25.93
C VAL A 188 13.89 -2.39 -26.35
N THR A 189 13.68 -1.47 -25.42
CA THR A 189 13.62 -0.03 -25.72
C THR A 189 14.97 0.47 -26.25
N GLY A 190 16.06 -0.02 -25.67
CA GLY A 190 17.40 0.42 -26.08
C GLY A 190 17.82 -0.09 -27.45
N ASN A 191 17.56 -1.36 -27.76
CA ASN A 191 17.80 -1.89 -29.11
C ASN A 191 16.94 -1.18 -30.18
N LEU A 192 15.70 -0.81 -29.85
CA LEU A 192 14.86 0.00 -30.74
C LEU A 192 15.44 1.40 -30.97
N GLU A 193 16.04 2.01 -29.94
CA GLU A 193 16.70 3.31 -30.03
C GLU A 193 17.96 3.24 -30.93
N LEU A 194 18.80 2.21 -30.76
CA LEU A 194 19.97 1.96 -31.61
C LEU A 194 19.59 1.68 -33.06
N ALA A 195 18.64 0.77 -33.28
CA ALA A 195 18.16 0.41 -34.61
C ALA A 195 17.62 1.64 -35.35
N ARG A 196 16.90 2.53 -34.65
CA ARG A 196 16.37 3.76 -35.24
C ARG A 196 17.48 4.71 -35.70
N GLY A 197 18.62 4.74 -35.02
CA GLY A 197 19.79 5.52 -35.43
C GLY A 197 20.51 4.97 -36.67
N SER A 198 20.39 3.66 -36.93
CA SER A 198 21.05 2.97 -38.05
C SER A 198 20.22 2.90 -39.34
N VAL A 199 18.90 3.10 -39.25
CA VAL A 199 17.98 2.89 -40.37
C VAL A 199 17.54 4.21 -41.00
N THR A 200 17.67 4.30 -42.33
CA THR A 200 17.31 5.49 -43.12
C THR A 200 15.90 5.44 -43.73
N SER A 201 15.26 4.27 -43.77
CA SER A 201 13.91 4.10 -44.33
C SER A 201 12.84 4.69 -43.42
N GLU A 202 12.05 5.65 -43.91
CA GLU A 202 10.95 6.24 -43.14
C GLU A 202 9.93 5.21 -42.66
N ARG A 203 9.63 4.18 -43.46
CA ARG A 203 8.68 3.12 -43.08
C ARG A 203 9.20 2.35 -41.87
N ALA A 204 10.48 1.99 -41.88
CA ALA A 204 11.11 1.28 -40.78
C ALA A 204 11.26 2.18 -39.54
N GLN A 205 11.60 3.46 -39.70
CA GLN A 205 11.61 4.43 -38.59
C GLN A 205 10.23 4.56 -37.92
N ARG A 206 9.14 4.61 -38.70
CA ARG A 206 7.76 4.61 -38.16
C ARG A 206 7.44 3.32 -37.41
N GLN A 207 7.85 2.16 -37.92
CA GLN A 207 7.63 0.87 -37.23
C GLN A 207 8.40 0.78 -35.91
N LEU A 208 9.66 1.21 -35.90
CA LEU A 208 10.50 1.29 -34.70
C LEU A 208 9.92 2.26 -33.66
N ALA A 209 9.40 3.42 -34.11
CA ALA A 209 8.74 4.39 -33.23
C ALA A 209 7.46 3.80 -32.58
N ASN A 210 6.65 3.05 -33.35
CA ASN A 210 5.46 2.39 -32.82
C ASN A 210 5.81 1.31 -31.79
N ALA A 211 6.85 0.51 -32.06
CA ALA A 211 7.35 -0.51 -31.13
C ALA A 211 7.89 0.12 -29.85
N ALA A 212 8.66 1.22 -29.95
CA ALA A 212 9.18 1.95 -28.81
C ALA A 212 8.02 2.50 -27.96
N GLY A 213 7.01 3.11 -28.57
CA GLY A 213 5.82 3.58 -27.86
C GLY A 213 5.04 2.46 -27.17
N ALA A 214 5.07 1.23 -27.69
CA ALA A 214 4.45 0.08 -27.03
C ALA A 214 5.26 -0.39 -25.80
N ALA A 215 6.58 -0.49 -25.92
CA ALA A 215 7.47 -0.81 -24.81
C ALA A 215 7.35 0.21 -23.68
N GLU A 216 7.27 1.50 -24.02
CA GLU A 216 7.12 2.59 -23.06
C GLU A 216 5.79 2.53 -22.28
N ARG A 217 4.70 2.12 -22.93
CA ARG A 217 3.43 1.83 -22.23
C ARG A 217 3.56 0.63 -21.30
N GLY A 218 4.29 -0.41 -21.70
CA GLY A 218 4.64 -1.55 -20.85
C GLY A 218 5.38 -1.12 -19.59
N ALA A 219 6.41 -0.28 -19.74
CA ALA A 219 7.18 0.27 -18.61
C ALA A 219 6.32 1.07 -17.64
N LYS A 220 5.41 1.92 -18.16
CA LYS A 220 4.46 2.66 -17.31
C LYS A 220 3.54 1.73 -16.52
N LEU A 221 3.05 0.65 -17.13
CA LEU A 221 2.19 -0.34 -16.46
C LEU A 221 2.95 -1.11 -15.38
N THR A 222 4.18 -1.53 -15.64
CA THR A 222 5.05 -2.19 -14.66
C THR A 222 5.31 -1.27 -13.46
N LYS A 223 5.58 0.02 -13.70
CA LYS A 223 5.76 1.03 -12.65
C LYS A 223 4.49 1.21 -11.80
N GLN A 224 3.31 1.17 -12.41
CA GLN A 224 2.02 1.21 -11.69
C GLN A 224 1.81 -0.03 -10.80
N LEU A 225 2.12 -1.23 -11.29
CA LEU A 225 2.05 -2.46 -10.49
C LEU A 225 3.00 -2.42 -9.28
N LEU A 226 4.19 -1.84 -9.46
CA LEU A 226 5.20 -1.73 -8.41
C LEU A 226 4.84 -0.70 -7.32
N SER A 227 4.27 0.45 -7.71
CA SER A 227 3.74 1.47 -6.78
C SER A 227 2.66 0.90 -5.85
N PHE A 228 1.94 -0.11 -6.30
CA PHE A 228 0.95 -0.84 -5.50
C PHE A 228 1.59 -1.91 -4.58
N ALA A 229 2.63 -2.58 -5.05
CA ALA A 229 3.28 -3.70 -4.38
C ALA A 229 4.09 -3.31 -3.13
N ARG A 230 4.68 -2.11 -3.09
CA ARG A 230 5.40 -1.60 -1.92
C ARG A 230 4.87 -0.23 -1.54
N LYS A 231 4.84 0.07 -0.23
CA LYS A 231 4.77 1.45 0.27
C LYS A 231 6.06 2.17 -0.16
N ALA A 232 6.11 2.68 -1.39
CA ALA A 232 7.22 3.53 -1.83
C ALA A 232 7.34 4.69 -0.84
N ARG A 233 8.54 4.92 -0.29
CA ARG A 233 8.78 6.06 0.59
C ARG A 233 8.64 7.32 -0.25
N LEU A 234 7.65 8.15 0.08
CA LEU A 234 7.42 9.41 -0.63
C LEU A 234 8.63 10.34 -0.44
N GLU A 235 8.97 11.11 -1.47
CA GLU A 235 9.88 12.26 -1.38
C GLU A 235 9.06 13.57 -1.31
N PRO A 236 8.46 13.91 -0.16
CA PRO A 236 7.62 15.08 -0.07
C PRO A 236 8.46 16.35 -0.16
N ARG A 237 8.17 17.20 -1.13
CA ARG A 237 8.77 18.53 -1.30
C ARG A 237 7.67 19.60 -1.26
N PRO A 238 7.96 20.84 -0.81
CA PRO A 238 7.03 21.94 -0.95
C PRO A 238 6.60 22.11 -2.41
N LEU A 239 5.30 22.12 -2.66
CA LEU A 239 4.72 22.07 -3.98
C LEU A 239 3.57 23.08 -4.09
N ASN A 240 3.56 23.81 -5.20
CA ASN A 240 2.42 24.61 -5.63
C ASN A 240 1.49 23.76 -6.49
N LEU A 241 0.33 23.38 -5.94
CA LEU A 241 -0.64 22.52 -6.64
C LEU A 241 -1.15 23.14 -7.94
N ASN A 242 -1.37 24.45 -8.00
CA ASN A 242 -1.86 25.09 -9.22
C ASN A 242 -0.82 25.02 -10.34
N ALA A 243 0.46 25.26 -10.01
CA ALA A 243 1.55 25.14 -10.98
C ALA A 243 1.66 23.71 -11.54
N LEU A 244 1.53 22.70 -10.67
CA LEU A 244 1.52 21.30 -11.10
C LEU A 244 0.33 20.99 -12.01
N VAL A 245 -0.89 21.36 -11.60
CA VAL A 245 -2.11 21.07 -12.38
C VAL A 245 -2.07 21.75 -13.75
N LEU A 246 -1.54 22.97 -13.83
CA LEU A 246 -1.34 23.68 -15.11
C LEU A 246 -0.31 22.97 -16.00
N ALA A 247 0.85 22.58 -15.45
CA ALA A 247 1.86 21.83 -16.20
C ALA A 247 1.34 20.45 -16.65
N PHE A 248 0.43 19.85 -15.88
CA PHE A 248 -0.15 18.54 -16.16
C PHE A 248 -1.36 18.58 -17.11
N ALA A 249 -1.86 19.76 -17.47
CA ALA A 249 -3.06 19.92 -18.29
C ALA A 249 -2.93 19.24 -19.68
N GLU A 250 -1.78 19.37 -20.34
CA GLU A 250 -1.53 18.74 -21.65
C GLU A 250 -1.53 17.21 -21.57
N VAL A 251 -0.98 16.65 -20.48
CA VAL A 251 -1.01 15.21 -20.21
C VAL A 251 -2.44 14.75 -19.92
N ALA A 252 -3.23 15.55 -19.19
CA ALA A 252 -4.63 15.27 -18.94
C ALA A 252 -5.46 15.24 -20.23
N GLU A 253 -5.33 16.26 -21.08
CA GLU A 253 -6.05 16.35 -22.36
C GLU A 253 -5.70 15.18 -23.30
N SER A 254 -4.42 14.85 -23.43
CA SER A 254 -3.99 13.72 -24.26
C SER A 254 -4.48 12.36 -23.73
N THR A 255 -4.62 12.20 -22.41
CA THR A 255 -5.10 10.95 -21.79
C THR A 255 -6.62 10.77 -21.91
N LEU A 256 -7.37 11.86 -21.75
CA LEU A 256 -8.83 11.87 -21.82
C LEU A 256 -9.33 11.78 -23.27
N GLY A 257 -8.55 12.29 -24.22
CA GLY A 257 -8.85 12.24 -25.65
C GLY A 257 -9.85 13.31 -26.09
N ARG A 258 -10.13 13.38 -27.40
CA ARG A 258 -10.88 14.49 -28.02
C ARG A 258 -12.36 14.61 -27.61
N ASN A 259 -12.94 13.56 -27.04
CA ASN A 259 -14.37 13.52 -26.70
C ASN A 259 -14.66 14.05 -25.29
N VAL A 260 -13.61 14.32 -24.49
CA VAL A 260 -13.74 14.79 -23.11
C VAL A 260 -13.03 16.13 -22.99
N SER A 261 -13.75 17.16 -22.55
CA SER A 261 -13.18 18.49 -22.34
C SER A 261 -12.64 18.63 -20.91
N VAL A 262 -11.50 19.30 -20.76
CA VAL A 262 -10.88 19.58 -19.45
C VAL A 262 -11.16 21.03 -19.07
N ARG A 263 -11.72 21.25 -17.89
CA ARG A 263 -11.88 22.57 -17.29
C ARG A 263 -11.05 22.67 -16.02
N LEU A 264 -10.38 23.79 -15.84
CA LEU A 264 -9.59 24.10 -14.65
C LEU A 264 -10.26 25.24 -13.88
N ASP A 265 -10.56 25.00 -12.60
CA ASP A 265 -11.11 26.00 -11.67
C ASP A 265 -10.18 26.11 -10.44
N LEU A 266 -9.10 26.86 -10.62
CA LEU A 266 -7.99 26.89 -9.66
C LEU A 266 -8.06 28.15 -8.80
N THR A 267 -8.15 27.98 -7.47
CA THR A 267 -8.16 29.12 -6.54
C THR A 267 -6.79 29.80 -6.52
N PRO A 268 -6.68 31.12 -6.78
CA PRO A 268 -5.40 31.84 -6.71
C PRO A 268 -4.82 31.87 -5.29
N ARG A 269 -3.48 31.92 -5.17
CA ARG A 269 -2.75 32.04 -3.89
C ARG A 269 -3.09 30.94 -2.87
N LEU A 270 -3.09 29.69 -3.33
CA LEU A 270 -3.21 28.53 -2.46
C LEU A 270 -1.97 28.34 -1.59
N PRO A 271 -2.12 27.91 -0.31
CA PRO A 271 -1.00 27.48 0.51
C PRO A 271 -0.20 26.36 -0.17
N ALA A 272 1.11 26.34 0.04
CA ALA A 272 1.95 25.25 -0.45
C ALA A 272 1.57 23.95 0.28
N VAL A 273 1.76 22.82 -0.37
CA VAL A 273 1.59 21.49 0.25
C VAL A 273 2.90 20.73 0.16
N THR A 274 3.21 19.88 1.13
CA THR A 274 4.44 19.07 1.11
C THR A 274 4.10 17.69 0.58
N LEU A 275 4.31 17.46 -0.71
CA LEU A 275 3.90 16.24 -1.43
C LEU A 275 5.00 15.76 -2.36
N ASP A 276 4.96 14.47 -2.67
CA ASP A 276 5.76 13.89 -3.74
C ASP A 276 5.08 14.19 -5.09
N ARG A 277 5.79 14.93 -5.94
CA ARG A 277 5.27 15.40 -7.24
C ARG A 277 4.87 14.25 -8.15
N THR A 278 5.75 13.26 -8.33
CA THR A 278 5.52 12.14 -9.25
C THR A 278 4.34 11.28 -8.80
N ASN A 279 4.23 11.00 -7.50
CA ASN A 279 3.11 10.23 -6.97
C ASN A 279 1.78 11.00 -7.06
N LEU A 280 1.80 12.33 -6.91
CA LEU A 280 0.61 13.16 -7.14
C LEU A 280 0.17 13.16 -8.61
N GLU A 281 1.11 13.32 -9.56
CA GLU A 281 0.83 13.24 -10.99
C GLU A 281 0.21 11.88 -11.36
N MET A 282 0.75 10.80 -10.80
CA MET A 282 0.20 9.44 -10.99
C MET A 282 -1.19 9.27 -10.37
N ALA A 283 -1.42 9.80 -9.16
CA ALA A 283 -2.73 9.77 -8.51
C ALA A 283 -3.77 10.54 -9.35
N LEU A 284 -3.41 11.73 -9.84
CA LEU A 284 -4.27 12.54 -10.70
C LEU A 284 -4.57 11.81 -12.01
N LEU A 285 -3.56 11.22 -12.66
CA LEU A 285 -3.73 10.44 -13.89
C LEU A 285 -4.71 9.28 -13.71
N ASN A 286 -4.59 8.52 -12.63
CA ASN A 286 -5.48 7.40 -12.34
C ASN A 286 -6.93 7.85 -12.16
N VAL A 287 -7.14 8.99 -11.49
CA VAL A 287 -8.48 9.57 -11.32
C VAL A 287 -9.04 10.04 -12.66
N LEU A 288 -8.23 10.69 -13.51
CA LEU A 288 -8.64 11.14 -14.84
C LEU A 288 -8.98 9.98 -15.78
N ILE A 289 -8.22 8.88 -15.75
CA ILE A 289 -8.54 7.67 -16.52
C ILE A 289 -9.90 7.10 -16.09
N ASN A 290 -10.17 7.06 -14.78
CA ASN A 290 -11.47 6.61 -14.27
C ASN A 290 -12.61 7.53 -14.70
N ALA A 291 -12.40 8.85 -14.67
CA ALA A 291 -13.35 9.85 -15.15
C ALA A 291 -13.69 9.66 -16.64
N ARG A 292 -12.67 9.47 -17.50
CA ARG A 292 -12.87 9.18 -18.92
C ARG A 292 -13.71 7.93 -19.14
N ASP A 293 -13.35 6.84 -18.45
CA ASP A 293 -14.02 5.56 -18.63
C ASP A 293 -15.48 5.60 -18.13
N ALA A 294 -15.81 6.52 -17.21
CA ALA A 294 -17.18 6.79 -16.78
C ALA A 294 -17.98 7.69 -17.76
N MET A 295 -17.33 8.21 -18.80
CA MET A 295 -17.89 9.10 -19.83
C MET A 295 -17.67 8.57 -21.26
N PRO A 296 -18.21 7.38 -21.61
CA PRO A 296 -17.99 6.78 -22.94
C PRO A 296 -18.56 7.63 -24.10
N ALA A 297 -19.59 8.43 -23.84
CA ALA A 297 -20.19 9.35 -24.80
C ALA A 297 -19.48 10.72 -24.89
N GLY A 298 -18.43 10.93 -24.10
CA GLY A 298 -17.82 12.24 -23.90
C GLY A 298 -18.45 13.03 -22.76
N GLY A 299 -17.91 14.21 -22.47
CA GLY A 299 -18.36 15.07 -21.36
C GLY A 299 -17.29 16.05 -20.90
N THR A 300 -17.46 16.59 -19.68
CA THR A 300 -16.50 17.51 -19.07
C THR A 300 -15.87 16.90 -17.82
N VAL A 301 -14.54 16.97 -17.71
CA VAL A 301 -13.84 16.81 -16.44
C VAL A 301 -13.45 18.19 -15.93
N THR A 302 -13.83 18.50 -14.70
CA THR A 302 -13.41 19.73 -14.01
C THR A 302 -12.39 19.40 -12.92
N ILE A 303 -11.20 19.98 -13.01
CA ILE A 303 -10.17 19.90 -11.96
C ILE A 303 -10.21 21.22 -11.19
N SER A 304 -10.44 21.17 -9.88
CA SER A 304 -10.50 22.36 -9.06
C SER A 304 -9.64 22.28 -7.81
N THR A 305 -9.16 23.44 -7.36
CA THR A 305 -8.36 23.54 -6.13
C THR A 305 -8.98 24.58 -5.20
N ALA A 306 -9.05 24.27 -3.91
CA ALA A 306 -9.65 25.15 -2.91
C ALA A 306 -9.02 24.98 -1.51
N PRO A 307 -8.86 26.06 -0.73
CA PRO A 307 -8.52 25.93 0.68
C PRO A 307 -9.71 25.36 1.47
N VAL A 308 -9.43 24.50 2.45
CA VAL A 308 -10.42 23.88 3.33
C VAL A 308 -9.95 24.00 4.77
N HIS A 309 -10.74 24.66 5.61
CA HIS A 309 -10.51 24.73 7.04
C HIS A 309 -11.38 23.70 7.76
N LEU A 310 -10.78 22.80 8.55
CA LEU A 310 -11.50 21.76 9.30
C LEU A 310 -11.64 22.18 10.78
N ASN A 311 -12.79 22.75 11.14
CA ASN A 311 -13.14 23.15 12.51
C ASN A 311 -14.04 22.10 13.21
N GLY A 312 -13.46 21.22 14.03
CA GLY A 312 -14.21 20.26 14.85
C GLY A 312 -14.86 19.08 14.10
N ASN A 313 -15.08 19.19 12.79
CA ASN A 313 -15.48 18.11 11.87
C ASN A 313 -14.33 17.17 11.47
N GLY A 314 -13.09 17.46 11.88
CA GLY A 314 -11.93 16.61 11.63
C GLY A 314 -12.12 15.16 12.14
N LYS A 315 -12.71 14.99 13.33
CA LYS A 315 -13.02 13.65 13.88
C LYS A 315 -13.97 12.84 12.98
N ALA A 316 -14.95 13.49 12.35
CA ALA A 316 -15.89 12.84 11.43
C ALA A 316 -15.22 12.42 10.11
N ARG A 317 -14.14 13.11 9.72
CA ARG A 317 -13.33 12.81 8.52
C ARG A 317 -12.05 12.01 8.82
N ALA A 318 -11.85 11.59 10.07
CA ALA A 318 -10.63 10.96 10.58
C ALA A 318 -9.34 11.78 10.29
N LEU A 319 -9.45 13.11 10.27
CA LEU A 319 -8.34 14.05 10.08
C LEU A 319 -8.18 14.96 11.31
N PRO A 320 -6.95 15.36 11.69
CA PRO A 320 -6.74 16.41 12.68
C PRO A 320 -7.39 17.74 12.24
N PRO A 321 -7.96 18.55 13.16
CA PRO A 321 -8.36 19.92 12.86
C PRO A 321 -7.18 20.73 12.31
N GLY A 322 -7.44 21.62 11.35
CA GLY A 322 -6.40 22.45 10.74
C GLY A 322 -6.74 22.92 9.33
N ASP A 323 -5.77 23.55 8.69
CA ASP A 323 -5.84 24.02 7.31
C ASP A 323 -5.41 22.94 6.33
N TYR A 324 -6.22 22.74 5.30
CA TYR A 324 -6.01 21.78 4.23
C TYR A 324 -6.18 22.45 2.87
N VAL A 325 -5.63 21.82 1.85
CA VAL A 325 -5.89 22.14 0.46
C VAL A 325 -6.60 20.95 -0.19
N ALA A 326 -7.72 21.23 -0.84
CA ALA A 326 -8.47 20.26 -1.61
C ALA A 326 -8.08 20.33 -3.09
N LEU A 327 -7.72 19.19 -3.68
CA LEU A 327 -7.67 18.96 -5.11
C LEU A 327 -8.84 18.07 -5.50
N ARG A 328 -9.75 18.58 -6.33
CA ARG A 328 -10.98 17.89 -6.75
C ARG A 328 -10.93 17.58 -8.23
N VAL A 329 -11.38 16.37 -8.58
CA VAL A 329 -11.65 15.99 -9.96
C VAL A 329 -13.11 15.57 -10.05
N ARG A 330 -13.90 16.32 -10.81
CA ARG A 330 -15.31 16.06 -11.06
C ARG A 330 -15.51 15.62 -12.50
N ASP A 331 -16.15 14.49 -12.69
CA ASP A 331 -16.67 14.04 -13.99
C ASP A 331 -18.20 14.13 -14.04
N GLU A 332 -18.71 14.24 -15.27
CA GLU A 332 -20.14 14.23 -15.60
C GLU A 332 -20.58 12.84 -16.08
N GLY A 333 -19.91 11.78 -15.61
CA GLY A 333 -20.12 10.41 -16.05
C GLY A 333 -21.38 9.75 -15.51
N GLU A 334 -21.41 8.43 -15.60
CA GLU A 334 -22.53 7.60 -15.13
C GLU A 334 -22.64 7.54 -13.61
N GLY A 335 -21.58 7.91 -12.88
CA GLY A 335 -21.50 7.80 -11.42
C GLY A 335 -21.44 6.36 -10.92
N MET A 336 -21.55 6.18 -9.60
CA MET A 336 -21.49 4.88 -8.94
C MET A 336 -22.69 4.66 -8.00
N PRO A 337 -23.26 3.44 -7.95
CA PRO A 337 -24.18 3.05 -6.88
C PRO A 337 -23.50 3.07 -5.50
N PRO A 338 -24.25 3.23 -4.39
CA PRO A 338 -23.68 3.32 -3.04
C PRO A 338 -22.73 2.17 -2.67
N GLY A 339 -23.13 0.91 -2.92
CA GLY A 339 -22.29 -0.25 -2.61
C GLY A 339 -21.04 -0.39 -3.49
N VAL A 340 -20.99 0.28 -4.65
CA VAL A 340 -19.78 0.36 -5.49
C VAL A 340 -18.85 1.46 -4.95
N ALA A 341 -19.41 2.61 -4.55
CA ALA A 341 -18.66 3.73 -4.03
C ALA A 341 -17.88 3.38 -2.75
N GLU A 342 -18.50 2.62 -1.83
CA GLU A 342 -17.86 2.13 -0.59
C GLU A 342 -16.63 1.27 -0.85
N ARG A 343 -16.65 0.52 -1.95
CA ARG A 343 -15.62 -0.45 -2.33
C ARG A 343 -14.67 0.07 -3.41
N ALA A 344 -14.90 1.27 -3.93
CA ALA A 344 -14.17 1.80 -5.09
C ALA A 344 -12.67 1.99 -4.82
N THR A 345 -12.27 2.16 -3.56
CA THR A 345 -10.88 2.26 -3.13
C THR A 345 -10.28 0.91 -2.73
N GLU A 346 -11.05 -0.18 -2.74
CA GLU A 346 -10.55 -1.53 -2.49
C GLU A 346 -9.63 -1.96 -3.65
N PRO A 347 -8.45 -2.52 -3.35
CA PRO A 347 -7.59 -3.06 -4.39
C PRO A 347 -8.25 -4.17 -5.21
N PHE A 348 -8.02 -4.14 -6.53
CA PHE A 348 -8.54 -5.11 -7.51
C PHE A 348 -10.06 -5.11 -7.67
N PHE A 349 -10.78 -4.22 -6.97
CA PHE A 349 -12.19 -4.03 -7.19
C PHE A 349 -12.42 -3.25 -8.49
N SER A 350 -13.22 -3.81 -9.39
CA SER A 350 -13.58 -3.19 -10.66
C SER A 350 -14.98 -3.64 -11.06
N THR A 351 -15.81 -2.70 -11.50
CA THR A 351 -17.11 -2.98 -12.13
C THR A 351 -16.97 -3.25 -13.63
N LYS A 352 -15.77 -3.02 -14.20
CA LYS A 352 -15.47 -3.25 -15.62
C LYS A 352 -15.15 -4.73 -15.85
N GLY A 353 -15.67 -5.30 -16.93
CA GLY A 353 -15.49 -6.72 -17.28
C GLY A 353 -14.02 -7.15 -17.38
N PRO A 354 -13.75 -8.48 -17.37
CA PRO A 354 -12.39 -9.03 -17.32
C PRO A 354 -11.50 -8.45 -18.43
N GLY A 355 -10.34 -7.89 -18.04
CA GLY A 355 -9.36 -7.28 -18.94
C GLY A 355 -9.56 -5.80 -19.27
N LYS A 356 -10.64 -5.14 -18.80
CA LYS A 356 -10.93 -3.71 -19.09
C LYS A 356 -10.63 -2.75 -17.93
N GLY A 357 -9.91 -3.21 -16.91
CA GLY A 357 -9.46 -2.39 -15.80
C GLY A 357 -8.73 -3.24 -14.76
N THR A 358 -7.62 -2.72 -14.22
CA THR A 358 -6.82 -3.42 -13.20
C THR A 358 -7.46 -3.36 -11.81
N GLY A 359 -8.43 -2.45 -11.59
CA GLY A 359 -9.00 -2.18 -10.27
C GLY A 359 -8.00 -1.56 -9.28
N LEU A 360 -6.86 -1.08 -9.78
CA LEU A 360 -5.77 -0.55 -8.93
C LEU A 360 -5.70 0.98 -8.89
N GLY A 361 -6.23 1.67 -9.92
CA GLY A 361 -6.02 3.11 -10.09
C GLY A 361 -6.47 3.95 -8.89
N LEU A 362 -7.72 3.78 -8.45
CA LEU A 362 -8.28 4.57 -7.35
C LEU A 362 -7.74 4.12 -5.98
N ALA A 363 -7.42 2.83 -5.82
CA ALA A 363 -6.75 2.30 -4.64
C ALA A 363 -5.35 2.91 -4.46
N MET A 364 -4.58 3.09 -5.55
CA MET A 364 -3.28 3.77 -5.53
C MET A 364 -3.40 5.24 -5.15
N ALA A 365 -4.36 5.96 -5.74
CA ALA A 365 -4.61 7.37 -5.38
C ALA A 365 -4.99 7.51 -3.90
N HIS A 366 -5.87 6.63 -3.40
CA HIS A 366 -6.26 6.60 -1.99
C HIS A 366 -5.06 6.31 -1.06
N GLY A 367 -4.22 5.34 -1.41
CA GLY A 367 -3.02 4.99 -0.65
C GLY A 367 -2.01 6.15 -0.58
N PHE A 368 -1.75 6.82 -1.71
CA PHE A 368 -0.88 7.99 -1.77
C PHE A 368 -1.39 9.14 -0.88
N VAL A 369 -2.69 9.46 -0.97
CA VAL A 369 -3.30 10.54 -0.19
C VAL A 369 -3.20 10.25 1.31
N GLN A 370 -3.45 9.01 1.74
CA GLN A 370 -3.29 8.61 3.14
C GLN A 370 -1.83 8.70 3.62
N GLN A 371 -0.87 8.24 2.82
CA GLN A 371 0.56 8.33 3.14
C GLN A 371 1.03 9.79 3.26
N SER A 372 0.41 10.69 2.49
CA SER A 372 0.62 12.13 2.55
C SER A 372 -0.13 12.82 3.70
N ARG A 373 -0.60 12.05 4.70
CA ARG A 373 -1.41 12.53 5.85
C ARG A 373 -2.72 13.23 5.44
N GLY A 374 -3.21 12.89 4.26
CA GLY A 374 -4.43 13.42 3.68
C GLY A 374 -5.62 12.46 3.76
N ARG A 375 -6.73 12.85 3.12
CA ARG A 375 -7.93 12.03 2.97
C ARG A 375 -8.46 12.10 1.55
N LEU A 376 -8.80 10.95 0.97
CA LEU A 376 -9.55 10.87 -0.27
C LEU A 376 -11.03 10.67 0.05
N GLU A 377 -11.89 11.52 -0.51
CA GLU A 377 -13.34 11.49 -0.38
C GLU A 377 -13.97 11.27 -1.76
N ILE A 378 -15.06 10.51 -1.81
CA ILE A 378 -15.79 10.18 -3.03
C ILE A 378 -17.23 10.64 -2.85
N GLU A 379 -17.65 11.60 -3.68
CA GLU A 379 -19.04 12.01 -3.80
C GLU A 379 -19.53 11.59 -5.19
N THR A 380 -20.53 10.71 -5.25
CA THR A 380 -20.97 10.14 -6.53
C THR A 380 -22.47 9.96 -6.54
N ARG A 381 -23.08 10.17 -7.72
CA ARG A 381 -24.51 9.97 -7.93
C ARG A 381 -24.71 9.19 -9.23
N PRO A 382 -25.41 8.04 -9.20
CA PRO A 382 -25.69 7.31 -10.41
C PRO A 382 -26.62 8.13 -11.33
N ARG A 383 -26.34 8.08 -12.64
CA ARG A 383 -27.19 8.73 -13.65
C ARG A 383 -28.58 8.09 -13.63
N SER A 384 -29.61 8.94 -13.64
CA SER A 384 -31.02 8.52 -13.70
C SER A 384 -31.76 9.29 -14.80
N ALA A 385 -33.01 8.91 -15.08
CA ALA A 385 -33.83 9.62 -16.05
C ALA A 385 -34.17 11.07 -15.63
N GLU A 386 -34.05 11.40 -14.34
CA GLU A 386 -34.50 12.66 -13.74
C GLU A 386 -33.33 13.57 -13.31
N ALA A 387 -32.11 13.03 -13.23
CA ALA A 387 -30.93 13.77 -12.79
C ALA A 387 -29.64 13.27 -13.46
N GLU A 388 -28.78 14.24 -13.79
CA GLU A 388 -27.42 13.98 -14.26
C GLU A 388 -26.61 13.25 -13.18
N GLY A 389 -25.85 12.24 -13.62
CA GLY A 389 -24.92 11.50 -12.78
C GLY A 389 -23.55 12.20 -12.70
N GLY A 390 -22.62 11.55 -12.01
CA GLY A 390 -21.22 11.96 -12.00
C GLY A 390 -20.52 11.57 -10.72
N THR A 391 -19.19 11.71 -10.73
CA THR A 391 -18.35 11.46 -9.56
C THR A 391 -17.44 12.65 -9.32
N THR A 392 -17.27 13.01 -8.05
CA THR A 392 -16.27 13.97 -7.57
C THR A 392 -15.34 13.24 -6.61
N ILE A 393 -14.08 13.13 -7.00
CA ILE A 393 -13.00 12.65 -6.14
C ILE A 393 -12.32 13.87 -5.53
N THR A 394 -12.32 13.96 -4.20
CA THR A 394 -11.65 15.04 -3.46
C THR A 394 -10.45 14.48 -2.72
N MET A 395 -9.26 15.01 -3.00
CA MET A 395 -8.03 14.71 -2.29
C MET A 395 -7.67 15.89 -1.38
N LEU A 396 -7.70 15.66 -0.06
CA LEU A 396 -7.38 16.66 0.97
C LEU A 396 -5.95 16.47 1.44
N PHE A 397 -5.14 17.53 1.41
CA PHE A 397 -3.75 17.54 1.88
C PHE A 397 -3.55 18.62 2.96
N PRO A 398 -2.74 18.37 4.01
CA PRO A 398 -2.42 19.41 4.99
C PRO A 398 -1.72 20.61 4.32
N ALA A 399 -2.13 21.83 4.68
CA ALA A 399 -1.46 23.04 4.22
C ALA A 399 -0.10 23.21 4.92
N GLY A 400 0.94 23.44 4.13
CA GLY A 400 2.27 23.85 4.61
C GLY A 400 2.29 25.32 5.00
N HIS A 401 3.04 25.65 6.05
CA HIS A 401 3.14 27.03 6.57
C HIS A 401 4.33 27.81 5.98
N ASP A 402 5.29 27.15 5.32
CA ASP A 402 6.46 27.79 4.72
C ASP A 402 6.32 27.89 3.19
N ALA A 403 5.97 29.09 2.73
CA ALA A 403 6.01 29.47 1.33
C ALA A 403 7.39 30.06 1.00
N SER A 404 8.40 29.20 0.90
CA SER A 404 9.56 29.48 0.04
C SER A 404 9.49 28.50 -1.13
N THR A 405 8.74 28.90 -2.17
CA THR A 405 8.86 28.30 -3.50
C THR A 405 10.29 28.55 -3.98
N GLU A 406 11.18 27.57 -3.83
CA GLU A 406 12.38 27.52 -4.67
C GLU A 406 11.89 27.28 -6.10
N GLU A 407 12.08 28.29 -6.96
CA GLU A 407 11.97 28.13 -8.41
C GLU A 407 12.98 27.07 -8.86
N GLU A 408 12.51 26.03 -9.55
CA GLU A 408 13.38 25.10 -10.28
C GLU A 408 14.29 25.92 -11.20
N PRO A 409 15.63 25.75 -11.14
CA PRO A 409 16.51 26.34 -12.13
C PRO A 409 16.16 25.75 -13.50
N ALA A 410 15.94 26.62 -14.49
CA ALA A 410 15.74 26.20 -15.86
C ALA A 410 16.88 25.28 -16.32
N GLU A 411 16.54 24.08 -16.81
CA GLU A 411 17.50 23.15 -17.39
C GLU A 411 18.28 23.83 -18.54
N PRO A 412 19.63 23.91 -18.45
CA PRO A 412 20.42 24.25 -19.62
C PRO A 412 20.38 23.06 -20.57
N LYS A 413 19.98 23.28 -21.83
CA LYS A 413 20.21 22.32 -22.91
C LYS A 413 21.72 22.10 -23.06
N ALA A 414 22.23 21.02 -22.47
CA ALA A 414 23.61 20.64 -22.62
C ALA A 414 23.82 20.03 -24.01
N VAL A 415 24.74 20.62 -24.78
CA VAL A 415 25.31 19.99 -25.97
C VAL A 415 26.10 18.77 -25.48
N LEU A 416 25.79 17.58 -26.01
CA LEU A 416 26.52 16.33 -25.74
C LEU A 416 28.02 16.55 -26.04
N ARG A 417 28.81 16.80 -25.00
CA ARG A 417 30.27 16.82 -25.08
C ARG A 417 30.75 15.37 -25.08
N ARG A 418 31.56 15.02 -26.08
CA ARG A 418 32.26 13.73 -26.12
C ARG A 418 33.33 13.73 -25.03
N GLY A 419 33.45 12.61 -24.33
CA GLY A 419 34.46 12.38 -23.31
C GLY A 419 35.44 11.29 -23.74
N ASP A 420 36.71 11.37 -23.33
CA ASP A 420 37.77 10.36 -23.53
C ASP A 420 38.09 9.59 -22.22
N GLU A 421 37.21 9.71 -21.23
CA GLU A 421 37.30 9.05 -19.94
C GLU A 421 36.93 7.55 -20.01
N THR A 422 37.42 6.77 -19.04
CA THR A 422 37.18 5.33 -18.92
C THR A 422 36.14 5.03 -17.84
N VAL A 423 35.04 4.38 -18.23
CA VAL A 423 33.94 3.97 -17.35
C VAL A 423 34.00 2.47 -17.10
N LEU A 424 33.98 2.03 -15.84
CA LEU A 424 33.79 0.64 -15.46
C LEU A 424 32.30 0.35 -15.27
N VAL A 425 31.72 -0.51 -16.10
CA VAL A 425 30.32 -0.92 -16.07
C VAL A 425 30.18 -2.27 -15.35
N VAL A 426 29.30 -2.34 -14.36
CA VAL A 426 29.05 -3.56 -13.58
C VAL A 426 27.56 -3.89 -13.62
N GLU A 427 27.23 -5.03 -14.22
CA GLU A 427 25.84 -5.45 -14.47
C GLU A 427 25.82 -6.96 -14.64
N ASP A 428 24.90 -7.66 -13.96
CA ASP A 428 24.80 -9.12 -14.00
C ASP A 428 24.12 -9.64 -15.27
N SER A 429 23.18 -8.86 -15.82
CA SER A 429 22.53 -9.18 -17.10
C SER A 429 23.45 -8.89 -18.29
N ASP A 430 23.82 -9.94 -19.02
CA ASP A 430 24.66 -9.84 -20.24
C ASP A 430 24.09 -8.87 -21.28
N ASP A 431 22.77 -8.89 -21.48
CA ASP A 431 22.09 -8.04 -22.46
C ASP A 431 22.09 -6.56 -22.04
N VAL A 432 21.84 -6.27 -20.75
CA VAL A 432 21.85 -4.90 -20.22
C VAL A 432 23.27 -4.34 -20.21
N ARG A 433 24.26 -5.18 -19.86
CA ARG A 433 25.68 -4.83 -19.86
C ARG A 433 26.19 -4.51 -21.27
N ALA A 434 25.80 -5.32 -22.26
CA ALA A 434 26.12 -5.09 -23.66
C ALA A 434 25.52 -3.78 -24.18
N LEU A 435 24.25 -3.52 -23.86
CA LEU A 435 23.57 -2.27 -24.24
C LEU A 435 24.22 -1.04 -23.61
N ALA A 436 24.53 -1.10 -22.31
CA ALA A 436 25.21 0.00 -21.60
C ALA A 436 26.59 0.28 -22.22
N ARG A 437 27.35 -0.77 -22.54
CA ARG A 437 28.62 -0.64 -23.24
C ARG A 437 28.47 0.08 -24.59
N GLU A 438 27.52 -0.35 -25.42
CA GLU A 438 27.30 0.25 -26.74
C GLU A 438 26.87 1.72 -26.65
N TYR A 439 26.06 2.06 -25.65
CA TYR A 439 25.68 3.45 -25.37
C TYR A 439 26.90 4.31 -25.06
N LEU A 440 27.78 3.85 -24.17
CA LEU A 440 28.95 4.60 -23.73
C LEU A 440 30.03 4.70 -24.81
N GLU A 441 30.33 3.60 -25.51
CA GLU A 441 31.29 3.60 -26.63
C GLU A 441 30.82 4.56 -27.74
N SER A 442 29.52 4.58 -28.06
CA SER A 442 28.97 5.49 -29.05
C SER A 442 28.97 6.98 -28.62
N LEU A 443 29.18 7.26 -27.33
CA LEU A 443 29.38 8.62 -26.78
C LEU A 443 30.86 9.02 -26.72
N GLY A 444 31.78 8.09 -26.98
CA GLY A 444 33.23 8.31 -27.04
C GLY A 444 34.02 7.78 -25.85
N TYR A 445 33.35 7.22 -24.83
CA TYR A 445 34.01 6.73 -23.62
C TYR A 445 34.76 5.42 -23.85
N GLY A 446 35.86 5.23 -23.12
CA GLY A 446 36.44 3.91 -22.92
C GLY A 446 35.57 3.11 -21.95
N VAL A 447 35.29 1.83 -22.25
CA VAL A 447 34.41 1.00 -21.41
C VAL A 447 35.11 -0.28 -20.99
N LEU A 448 35.16 -0.51 -19.69
CA LEU A 448 35.49 -1.79 -19.08
C LEU A 448 34.22 -2.39 -18.50
N THR A 449 34.08 -3.71 -18.53
CA THR A 449 32.87 -4.38 -18.05
C THR A 449 33.19 -5.47 -17.04
N ALA A 450 32.37 -5.60 -16.00
CA ALA A 450 32.35 -6.70 -15.04
C ALA A 450 30.93 -7.26 -14.91
N ARG A 451 30.82 -8.57 -14.65
CA ARG A 451 29.53 -9.26 -14.47
C ARG A 451 29.03 -9.24 -13.03
N ASP A 452 29.90 -8.98 -12.07
CA ASP A 452 29.59 -9.00 -10.64
C ASP A 452 30.53 -8.06 -9.87
N GLY A 453 30.20 -7.82 -8.59
CA GLY A 453 30.96 -6.92 -7.73
C GLY A 453 32.36 -7.43 -7.37
N GLU A 454 32.63 -8.73 -7.49
CA GLU A 454 33.93 -9.32 -7.18
C GLU A 454 34.91 -9.05 -8.33
N GLU A 455 34.49 -9.34 -9.58
CA GLU A 455 35.25 -9.01 -10.80
C GLU A 455 35.50 -7.49 -10.90
N ALA A 456 34.52 -6.67 -10.53
CA ALA A 456 34.69 -5.21 -10.52
C ALA A 456 35.81 -4.74 -9.57
N LEU A 457 35.93 -5.35 -8.38
CA LEU A 457 36.98 -5.02 -7.42
C LEU A 457 38.37 -5.47 -7.90
N GLU A 458 38.45 -6.61 -8.60
CA GLU A 458 39.70 -7.06 -9.22
C GLU A 458 40.16 -6.09 -10.31
N ILE A 459 39.23 -5.63 -11.17
CA ILE A 459 39.53 -4.64 -12.22
C ILE A 459 39.95 -3.30 -11.60
N LEU A 460 39.27 -2.84 -10.54
CA LEU A 460 39.66 -1.63 -9.79
C LEU A 460 41.05 -1.74 -9.15
N GLY A 461 41.51 -2.95 -8.82
CA GLY A 461 42.86 -3.19 -8.30
C GLY A 461 43.94 -3.23 -9.38
N ARG A 462 43.60 -3.65 -10.61
CA ARG A 462 44.57 -3.87 -11.70
C ARG A 462 44.74 -2.65 -12.62
N GLU A 463 43.65 -2.00 -13.00
CA GLU A 463 43.66 -1.01 -14.08
C GLU A 463 44.04 0.39 -13.57
N ALA A 464 45.07 1.02 -14.11
CA ALA A 464 45.55 2.31 -13.60
C ALA A 464 44.54 3.47 -13.78
N ARG A 465 43.73 3.46 -14.85
CA ARG A 465 42.80 4.56 -15.19
C ARG A 465 41.36 4.09 -15.25
N ILE A 466 40.57 4.50 -14.27
CA ILE A 466 39.10 4.38 -14.24
C ILE A 466 38.60 5.70 -13.68
N ASP A 467 37.78 6.40 -14.46
CA ASP A 467 37.32 7.76 -14.18
C ASP A 467 35.88 7.78 -13.62
N LEU A 468 35.11 6.70 -13.80
CA LEU A 468 33.77 6.52 -13.23
C LEU A 468 33.46 5.03 -13.03
N LEU A 469 32.85 4.69 -11.89
CA LEU A 469 32.19 3.39 -11.68
C LEU A 469 30.69 3.53 -11.97
N PHE A 470 30.17 2.72 -12.90
CA PHE A 470 28.76 2.60 -13.21
C PHE A 470 28.28 1.19 -12.85
N SER A 471 27.42 1.03 -11.85
CA SER A 471 27.05 -0.30 -11.32
C SER A 471 25.58 -0.45 -11.05
N ASP A 472 25.01 -1.63 -11.28
CA ASP A 472 23.68 -1.95 -10.76
C ASP A 472 23.69 -2.17 -9.24
N ILE A 473 22.61 -1.78 -8.57
CA ILE A 473 22.47 -1.95 -7.12
C ILE A 473 22.18 -3.42 -6.77
N VAL A 474 21.28 -4.05 -7.52
CA VAL A 474 20.78 -5.39 -7.24
C VAL A 474 21.55 -6.38 -8.09
N MET A 475 22.65 -6.89 -7.54
CA MET A 475 23.46 -7.92 -8.19
C MET A 475 23.53 -9.16 -7.28
N PRO A 476 23.48 -10.38 -7.85
CA PRO A 476 23.64 -11.61 -7.09
C PRO A 476 25.07 -11.74 -6.52
N GLY A 477 25.19 -12.45 -5.39
CA GLY A 477 26.47 -12.73 -4.75
C GLY A 477 26.70 -11.95 -3.44
N SER A 478 27.94 -12.01 -2.95
CA SER A 478 28.33 -11.42 -1.66
C SER A 478 28.55 -9.90 -1.72
N VAL A 479 28.77 -9.37 -2.92
CA VAL A 479 29.07 -7.96 -3.21
C VAL A 479 27.99 -7.39 -4.13
N ASN A 480 27.00 -6.72 -3.55
CA ASN A 480 26.01 -5.93 -4.31
C ASN A 480 26.53 -4.52 -4.62
N GLY A 481 25.78 -3.72 -5.39
CA GLY A 481 26.26 -2.42 -5.88
C GLY A 481 26.59 -1.39 -4.78
N LEU A 482 25.91 -1.44 -3.62
CA LEU A 482 26.25 -0.59 -2.48
C LEU A 482 27.56 -1.01 -1.82
N VAL A 483 27.73 -2.31 -1.57
CA VAL A 483 28.95 -2.86 -0.97
C VAL A 483 30.14 -2.63 -1.91
N LEU A 484 29.91 -2.75 -3.22
CA LEU A 484 30.89 -2.40 -4.24
C LEU A 484 31.27 -0.91 -4.16
N ALA A 485 30.30 0.00 -4.13
CA ALA A 485 30.54 1.43 -4.05
C ALA A 485 31.35 1.81 -2.79
N GLU A 486 31.01 1.24 -1.63
CA GLU A 486 31.74 1.46 -0.39
C GLU A 486 33.19 0.97 -0.48
N ARG A 487 33.40 -0.26 -0.99
CA ARG A 487 34.75 -0.83 -1.15
C ARG A 487 35.56 -0.08 -2.20
N ALA A 488 34.92 0.33 -3.31
CA ALA A 488 35.54 1.15 -4.34
C ALA A 488 35.96 2.52 -3.79
N GLY A 489 35.14 3.16 -2.96
CA GLY A 489 35.49 4.42 -2.29
C GLY A 489 36.65 4.28 -1.30
N ARG A 490 36.83 3.11 -0.66
CA ARG A 490 38.02 2.83 0.17
C ARG A 490 39.29 2.61 -0.67
N LEU A 491 39.17 2.02 -1.86
CA LEU A 491 40.29 1.80 -2.78
C LEU A 491 40.67 3.08 -3.54
N ARG A 492 39.68 3.87 -3.94
CA ARG A 492 39.81 5.12 -4.72
C ARG A 492 38.83 6.17 -4.18
N PRO A 493 39.26 6.98 -3.19
CA PRO A 493 38.40 7.99 -2.56
C PRO A 493 37.81 9.03 -3.51
N ASP A 494 38.50 9.30 -4.62
CA ASP A 494 38.09 10.30 -5.61
C ASP A 494 37.28 9.72 -6.78
N LEU A 495 37.06 8.40 -6.82
CA LEU A 495 36.30 7.76 -7.89
C LEU A 495 34.81 8.11 -7.77
N PRO A 496 34.22 8.81 -8.77
CA PRO A 496 32.79 9.01 -8.80
C PRO A 496 32.07 7.67 -9.01
N VAL A 497 30.91 7.51 -8.38
CA VAL A 497 30.09 6.29 -8.49
C VAL A 497 28.69 6.67 -8.94
N LEU A 498 28.26 6.10 -10.08
CA LEU A 498 26.90 6.16 -10.57
C LEU A 498 26.26 4.79 -10.42
N LEU A 499 25.20 4.71 -9.63
CA LEU A 499 24.45 3.48 -9.41
C LEU A 499 23.19 3.45 -10.26
N THR A 500 22.88 2.31 -10.87
CA THR A 500 21.57 2.09 -11.48
C THR A 500 20.64 1.40 -10.53
N THR A 501 19.34 1.67 -10.68
CA THR A 501 18.34 1.05 -9.84
C THR A 501 17.08 0.74 -10.62
N GLY A 502 16.58 -0.49 -10.51
CA GLY A 502 15.27 -0.90 -11.05
C GLY A 502 14.12 -0.07 -10.50
N TYR A 503 14.16 0.22 -9.19
CA TYR A 503 13.33 1.16 -8.42
C TYR A 503 13.68 1.12 -6.90
N ASN A 504 14.95 0.86 -6.56
CA ASN A 504 15.47 0.85 -5.19
C ASN A 504 16.26 2.13 -4.91
N GLU A 505 15.60 3.21 -4.51
CA GLU A 505 16.26 4.35 -3.85
C GLU A 505 16.50 4.05 -2.35
N ASP A 506 15.75 3.11 -1.77
CA ASP A 506 15.84 2.74 -0.33
C ASP A 506 17.19 2.13 0.07
N LEU A 507 17.91 1.50 -0.86
CA LEU A 507 19.25 0.95 -0.61
C LEU A 507 20.27 2.10 -0.41
N VAL A 508 20.07 3.25 -1.05
CA VAL A 508 20.96 4.41 -0.95
C VAL A 508 20.73 5.20 0.35
N ALA A 509 19.51 5.16 0.90
CA ALA A 509 19.17 5.86 2.15
C ALA A 509 19.63 5.15 3.44
N GLN A 510 19.92 3.85 3.39
CA GLN A 510 20.47 3.06 4.51
C GLN A 510 21.97 2.76 4.37
N GLY A 511 22.55 2.98 3.19
CA GLY A 511 24.00 2.93 2.99
C GLY A 511 24.68 4.19 3.53
N PRO A 512 25.99 4.15 3.84
CA PRO A 512 26.73 5.36 4.20
C PRO A 512 26.59 6.36 3.06
N ALA A 513 25.97 7.52 3.34
CA ALA A 513 25.82 8.61 2.40
C ALA A 513 27.21 9.21 2.10
N THR A 514 27.96 8.56 1.21
CA THR A 514 29.20 9.12 0.67
C THR A 514 28.84 10.20 -0.35
N PRO A 515 29.45 11.39 -0.32
CA PRO A 515 29.12 12.52 -1.21
C PRO A 515 29.44 12.30 -2.71
N THR A 516 29.75 11.07 -3.13
CA THR A 516 30.14 10.66 -4.49
C THR A 516 29.15 9.72 -5.18
N MET A 517 28.00 9.39 -4.55
CA MET A 517 27.00 8.47 -5.10
C MET A 517 25.86 9.22 -5.80
N ASP A 518 25.76 9.04 -7.12
CA ASP A 518 24.59 9.41 -7.93
C ASP A 518 23.77 8.17 -8.29
N VAL A 519 22.47 8.34 -8.56
CA VAL A 519 21.56 7.23 -8.89
C VAL A 519 20.82 7.51 -10.21
N LEU A 520 20.62 6.46 -11.02
CA LEU A 520 19.87 6.46 -12.27
C LEU A 520 18.81 5.34 -12.27
N GLY A 521 17.55 5.67 -12.58
CA GLY A 521 16.44 4.71 -12.62
C GLY A 521 16.41 3.90 -13.93
N LYS A 522 16.18 2.58 -13.83
CA LYS A 522 15.87 1.70 -14.97
C LYS A 522 14.35 1.69 -15.23
N PRO A 523 13.88 1.64 -16.49
CA PRO A 523 14.67 1.72 -17.72
C PRO A 523 15.10 3.17 -18.02
N TYR A 524 16.37 3.38 -18.38
CA TYR A 524 16.92 4.69 -18.76
C TYR A 524 17.14 4.80 -20.27
N ARG A 525 17.07 6.04 -20.78
CA ARG A 525 17.39 6.35 -22.20
C ARG A 525 18.86 6.71 -22.37
N LYS A 526 19.37 6.62 -23.61
CA LYS A 526 20.76 6.99 -23.93
C LYS A 526 21.10 8.43 -23.52
N ALA A 527 20.20 9.38 -23.77
CA ALA A 527 20.41 10.78 -23.41
C ALA A 527 20.52 10.99 -21.89
N GLU A 528 19.65 10.33 -21.13
CA GLU A 528 19.64 10.41 -19.66
C GLU A 528 20.92 9.83 -19.04
N LEU A 529 21.39 8.70 -19.57
CA LEU A 529 22.67 8.11 -19.18
C LEU A 529 23.84 9.07 -19.47
N ALA A 530 23.84 9.70 -20.65
CA ALA A 530 24.89 10.65 -21.05
C ALA A 530 24.95 11.86 -20.10
N ASP A 531 23.80 12.44 -19.78
CA ASP A 531 23.70 13.61 -18.91
C ASP A 531 24.15 13.30 -17.47
N ARG A 532 23.75 12.12 -16.96
CA ARG A 532 24.11 11.67 -15.60
C ARG A 532 25.59 11.36 -15.46
N ILE A 533 26.17 10.66 -16.43
CA ILE A 533 27.61 10.37 -16.46
C ILE A 533 28.42 11.65 -16.53
N ARG A 534 28.02 12.59 -17.38
CA ARG A 534 28.74 13.86 -17.50
C ARG A 534 28.67 14.67 -16.21
N SER A 535 27.49 14.71 -15.58
CA SER A 535 27.31 15.34 -14.27
C SER A 535 28.18 14.71 -13.18
N ALA A 536 28.28 13.37 -13.14
CA ALA A 536 29.11 12.66 -12.17
C ALA A 536 30.62 12.91 -12.38
N LEU A 537 31.07 12.88 -13.63
CA LEU A 537 32.47 13.15 -13.98
C LEU A 537 32.86 14.62 -13.69
N ASP A 538 32.02 15.59 -14.04
CA ASP A 538 32.29 17.01 -13.82
C ASP A 538 32.31 17.37 -12.32
N ARG A 539 31.54 16.66 -11.49
CA ARG A 539 31.59 16.75 -10.02
C ARG A 539 32.89 16.18 -9.45
N GLY A 540 33.37 15.05 -9.98
CA GLY A 540 34.66 14.47 -9.63
C GLY A 540 35.84 15.38 -9.99
N ALA A 541 35.82 15.94 -11.19
CA ALA A 541 36.88 16.82 -11.69
C ALA A 541 37.05 18.11 -10.87
N LYS A 542 35.95 18.70 -10.35
CA LYS A 542 36.00 19.90 -9.48
C LYS A 542 36.67 19.67 -8.12
N ARG A 543 36.87 18.41 -7.70
CA ARG A 543 37.56 18.07 -6.44
C ARG A 543 39.06 17.89 -6.60
N MET A 544 39.58 17.73 -7.81
CA MET A 544 41.02 17.73 -8.03
C MET A 544 41.55 19.17 -7.92
N PRO A 545 42.53 19.47 -7.05
CA PRO A 545 43.23 20.74 -7.12
C PRO A 545 43.91 20.84 -8.49
N ALA A 546 43.78 21.99 -9.16
CA ALA A 546 44.40 22.23 -10.45
C ALA A 546 45.91 21.92 -10.38
N PRO A 547 46.51 21.23 -11.37
CA PRO A 547 47.94 21.01 -11.38
C PRO A 547 48.65 22.34 -11.65
N GLY A 548 49.23 22.91 -10.59
CA GLY A 548 50.34 23.86 -10.60
C GLY A 548 50.14 25.16 -11.38
N GLU A 549 49.71 26.21 -10.69
CA GLU A 549 50.23 27.55 -10.99
C GLU A 549 51.47 27.80 -10.10
N PRO A 550 52.61 28.22 -10.67
CA PRO A 550 53.83 28.44 -9.91
C PRO A 550 53.65 29.63 -8.96
N HIS A 551 53.99 29.43 -7.69
CA HIS A 551 54.16 30.52 -6.73
C HIS A 551 55.14 31.56 -7.30
N HIS A 552 54.62 32.74 -7.62
CA HIS A 552 55.44 33.93 -7.82
C HIS A 552 55.28 34.87 -6.62
N GLY A 553 56.40 35.08 -5.93
CA GLY A 553 56.76 36.32 -5.24
C GLY A 553 56.08 36.60 -3.92
#